data_AF-A0AAV7ZG43-F1
#
_entry.id   AF-A0AAV7ZG43-F1
#
_cell.length_a   1.000
_cell.length_b   1.000
_cell.length_c   1.000
_cell.angle_alpha   90.00
_cell.angle_beta   90.00
_cell.angle_gamma   90.00
#
_symmetry.space_group_name_H-M   'P 1'
#
loop_
_entity.id
_entity.type
_entity.pdbx_description
1 polymer ?
#
loop_
_entity_poly.entity_id
_entity_poly.type
_entity_poly.pdbx_seq_one_letter_code
_entity_poly.pdbx_strand_id
1 'polypeptide(L)'
;MKLILISLFFLVLLVVPSFQEKVTPLEYPNEKQYDEKWKNDEMGTNGQTIGQVGCLMSSVSNAIAGHNILIDGETSNPDTLNQFLRANDGYTADSGLRHYVVVEVNSTLIEYVGDEDSMTRSEIIEALQTKTKVLLPKVGNPHWVLLTGYDTEDESIYYVSDPGYAKETTTVDAISEWRIYTMDFQGPTPTPEPTPEPSPVRPVGYNHFDQCDDAWGDEIMGDDQHTICDYGDFMTSLAMALNGHNIKYDDKDITPKTFNGFLQQNEGYSDGYVVWHSVAASIDEENVKYVGKKESLTRDEVIEYLSNKTYGLIMDTEDGFYLCDGYDEALTEIYYVLDPSNKLLQSVPTSTVDSWRVYYIEMLKGDDDDDDETTSNSFLIKDLNTRVVATFFALLIFIVFVSL
;
A
#
# COMPACT_ATOMS: atom_id res chain seq x y z
N MET A 1 -39.49 34.30 72.95
CA MET A 1 -40.13 33.18 72.24
C MET A 1 -39.07 32.57 71.32
N LYS A 2 -38.47 31.44 71.70
CA LYS A 2 -37.42 30.76 70.91
C LYS A 2 -38.11 29.87 69.87
N LEU A 3 -37.95 30.17 68.57
CA LEU A 3 -38.39 29.26 67.51
C LEU A 3 -37.30 28.19 67.30
N ILE A 4 -37.69 26.94 67.47
CA ILE A 4 -36.91 25.74 67.15
C ILE A 4 -37.15 25.46 65.67
N LEU A 5 -36.09 25.49 64.86
CA LEU A 5 -36.11 25.06 63.46
C LEU A 5 -35.94 23.54 63.43
N ILE A 6 -37.02 22.80 63.15
CA ILE A 6 -36.98 21.36 62.88
C ILE A 6 -36.57 21.20 61.42
N SER A 7 -35.34 20.73 61.19
CA SER A 7 -34.86 20.39 59.85
C SER A 7 -35.38 19.00 59.47
N LEU A 8 -36.32 18.96 58.53
CA LEU A 8 -36.86 17.72 57.96
C LEU A 8 -35.86 17.20 56.92
N PHE A 9 -35.16 16.11 57.22
CA PHE A 9 -34.28 15.42 56.28
C PHE A 9 -35.15 14.60 55.31
N PHE A 10 -35.33 15.08 54.08
CA PHE A 10 -35.90 14.30 52.99
C PHE A 10 -34.85 13.29 52.51
N LEU A 11 -35.06 12.01 52.80
CA LEU A 11 -34.30 10.92 52.19
C LEU A 11 -34.79 10.78 50.73
N VAL A 12 -34.04 11.36 49.80
CA VAL A 12 -34.25 11.16 48.37
C VAL A 12 -33.71 9.76 48.02
N LEU A 13 -34.60 8.81 47.78
CA LEU A 13 -34.25 7.50 47.23
C LEU A 13 -33.86 7.71 45.76
N LEU A 14 -32.56 7.78 45.48
CA LEU A 14 -32.01 7.80 44.12
C LEU A 14 -32.26 6.42 43.49
N VAL A 15 -33.26 6.33 42.62
CA VAL A 15 -33.40 5.20 41.71
C VAL A 15 -32.34 5.40 40.63
N VAL A 16 -31.20 4.73 40.79
CA VAL A 16 -30.21 4.64 39.72
C VAL A 16 -30.78 3.66 38.69
N PRO A 17 -31.02 4.05 37.43
CA PRO A 17 -31.37 3.08 36.40
C PRO A 17 -30.22 2.08 36.30
N SER A 18 -30.52 0.78 36.43
CA SER A 18 -29.55 -0.26 36.10
C SER A 18 -29.34 -0.17 34.59
N PHE A 19 -28.10 0.09 34.19
CA PHE A 19 -27.73 0.14 32.79
C PHE A 19 -27.31 -1.27 32.42
N GLN A 20 -28.19 -1.96 31.69
CA GLN A 20 -27.93 -3.24 31.06
C GLN A 20 -26.60 -3.19 30.29
N GLU A 21 -25.54 -3.77 30.84
CA GLU A 21 -24.20 -3.71 30.25
C GLU A 21 -23.94 -4.96 29.41
N LYS A 22 -23.96 -4.78 28.08
CA LYS A 22 -23.49 -5.74 27.08
C LYS A 22 -21.99 -5.94 27.25
N VAL A 23 -21.56 -7.19 27.37
CA VAL A 23 -20.13 -7.56 27.32
C VAL A 23 -19.83 -8.32 26.03
N THR A 24 -18.89 -7.80 25.25
CA THR A 24 -18.41 -8.39 23.99
C THR A 24 -16.89 -8.53 24.05
N PRO A 25 -16.37 -9.71 24.43
CA PRO A 25 -14.92 -9.89 24.65
C PRO A 25 -14.06 -9.80 23.38
N LEU A 26 -14.65 -10.15 22.22
CA LEU A 26 -14.06 -10.07 20.89
C LEU A 26 -15.09 -9.53 19.90
N GLU A 27 -14.67 -8.57 19.08
CA GLU A 27 -15.49 -8.04 17.99
C GLU A 27 -15.35 -8.92 16.75
N TYR A 28 -16.47 -9.12 16.05
CA TYR A 28 -16.53 -9.93 14.84
C TYR A 28 -17.18 -9.11 13.71
N PRO A 29 -16.81 -9.34 12.45
CA PRO A 29 -17.60 -8.84 11.35
C PRO A 29 -19.01 -9.45 11.37
N ASN A 30 -19.93 -8.77 10.69
CA ASN A 30 -21.35 -9.12 10.64
C ASN A 30 -21.79 -9.34 9.19
N GLU A 31 -20.98 -10.08 8.43
CA GLU A 31 -21.28 -10.38 7.04
C GLU A 31 -22.53 -11.26 6.95
N LYS A 32 -23.44 -10.90 6.05
CA LYS A 32 -24.77 -11.51 5.94
C LYS A 32 -24.78 -12.59 4.86
N GLN A 33 -25.42 -13.72 5.12
CA GLN A 33 -25.55 -14.80 4.12
C GLN A 33 -26.34 -14.34 2.87
N TYR A 34 -27.19 -13.32 3.03
CA TYR A 34 -28.04 -12.78 1.97
C TYR A 34 -27.46 -11.52 1.30
N ASP A 35 -26.20 -11.17 1.54
CA ASP A 35 -25.53 -10.08 0.84
C ASP A 35 -25.51 -10.34 -0.68
N GLU A 36 -25.72 -9.28 -1.48
CA GLU A 36 -25.83 -9.41 -2.93
C GLU A 36 -24.57 -9.94 -3.59
N LYS A 37 -23.41 -9.75 -2.95
CA LYS A 37 -22.10 -10.21 -3.44
C LYS A 37 -22.04 -11.73 -3.62
N TRP A 38 -22.65 -12.49 -2.71
CA TRP A 38 -22.46 -13.95 -2.64
C TRP A 38 -23.74 -14.76 -2.36
N LYS A 39 -24.90 -14.13 -2.10
CA LYS A 39 -26.15 -14.85 -1.78
C LYS A 39 -26.56 -15.92 -2.81
N ASN A 40 -26.11 -15.77 -4.05
CA ASN A 40 -26.42 -16.67 -5.16
C ASN A 40 -25.35 -17.73 -5.41
N ASP A 41 -24.23 -17.72 -4.68
CA ASP A 41 -23.18 -18.70 -4.87
C ASP A 41 -23.61 -20.04 -4.28
N GLU A 42 -23.46 -21.10 -5.07
CA GLU A 42 -23.78 -22.45 -4.58
C GLU A 42 -22.74 -22.87 -3.52
N MET A 43 -23.18 -23.67 -2.55
CA MET A 43 -22.32 -24.26 -1.52
C MET A 43 -21.93 -25.68 -1.90
N GLY A 44 -22.84 -26.64 -1.74
CA GLY A 44 -22.64 -28.03 -2.14
C GLY A 44 -22.93 -28.31 -3.62
N THR A 45 -23.12 -29.58 -3.96
CA THR A 45 -23.44 -30.04 -5.32
C THR A 45 -24.94 -30.11 -5.60
N ASN A 46 -25.78 -29.73 -4.65
CA ASN A 46 -27.24 -29.86 -4.71
C ASN A 46 -27.96 -28.56 -5.16
N GLY A 47 -27.21 -27.55 -5.60
CA GLY A 47 -27.74 -26.27 -6.08
C GLY A 47 -28.24 -25.33 -4.98
N GLN A 48 -28.02 -25.64 -3.70
CA GLN A 48 -28.31 -24.72 -2.62
C GLN A 48 -27.27 -23.61 -2.54
N THR A 49 -27.73 -22.38 -2.32
CA THR A 49 -26.86 -21.20 -2.25
C THR A 49 -26.58 -20.73 -0.82
N ILE A 50 -25.57 -19.88 -0.67
CA ILE A 50 -25.26 -19.21 0.60
C ILE A 50 -26.50 -18.49 1.17
N GLY A 51 -27.24 -17.77 0.33
CA GLY A 51 -28.45 -17.07 0.76
C GLY A 51 -29.54 -18.01 1.29
N GLN A 52 -29.61 -19.25 0.79
CA GLN A 52 -30.64 -20.21 1.16
C GLN A 52 -30.32 -20.98 2.44
N VAL A 53 -29.07 -21.44 2.61
CA VAL A 53 -28.69 -22.37 3.70
C VAL A 53 -27.36 -22.04 4.38
N GLY A 54 -26.75 -20.90 4.05
CA GLY A 54 -25.38 -20.55 4.46
C GLY A 54 -25.18 -20.05 5.88
N CYS A 55 -26.22 -20.06 6.74
CA CYS A 55 -26.15 -19.48 8.09
C CYS A 55 -24.92 -19.93 8.90
N LEU A 56 -24.68 -21.24 8.99
CA LEU A 56 -23.52 -21.76 9.70
C LEU A 56 -22.20 -21.36 9.05
N MET A 57 -22.11 -21.47 7.72
CA MET A 57 -20.90 -21.13 6.98
C MET A 57 -20.55 -19.65 7.16
N SER A 58 -21.51 -18.75 7.04
CA SER A 58 -21.30 -17.32 7.25
C SER A 58 -20.92 -17.01 8.71
N SER A 59 -21.51 -17.68 9.70
CA SER A 59 -21.11 -17.53 11.10
C SER A 59 -19.69 -18.04 11.38
N VAL A 60 -19.29 -19.16 10.77
CA VAL A 60 -17.91 -19.67 10.83
C VAL A 60 -16.95 -18.69 10.16
N SER A 61 -17.29 -18.16 8.98
CA SER A 61 -16.49 -17.14 8.30
C SER A 61 -16.29 -15.90 9.17
N ASN A 62 -17.36 -15.40 9.79
CA ASN A 62 -17.26 -14.23 10.68
C ASN A 62 -16.33 -14.54 11.87
N ALA A 63 -16.36 -15.77 12.39
CA ALA A 63 -15.45 -16.19 13.46
C ALA A 63 -13.99 -16.25 13.02
N ILE A 64 -13.70 -16.85 11.85
CA ILE A 64 -12.36 -16.92 11.25
C ILE A 64 -11.80 -15.50 11.06
N ALA A 65 -12.61 -14.60 10.51
CA ALA A 65 -12.25 -13.20 10.30
C ALA A 65 -12.02 -12.44 11.62
N GLY A 66 -12.87 -12.62 12.64
CA GLY A 66 -12.69 -11.99 13.94
C GLY A 66 -11.42 -12.45 14.68
N HIS A 67 -10.90 -13.63 14.34
CA HIS A 67 -9.61 -14.13 14.84
C HIS A 67 -8.41 -13.77 13.94
N ASN A 68 -8.65 -12.94 12.92
CA ASN A 68 -7.69 -12.52 11.91
C ASN A 68 -6.98 -13.69 11.19
N ILE A 69 -7.68 -14.82 11.04
CA ILE A 69 -7.16 -15.96 10.29
C ILE A 69 -7.47 -15.75 8.81
N LEU A 70 -6.44 -15.81 7.97
CA LEU A 70 -6.55 -15.62 6.54
C LEU A 70 -6.88 -16.94 5.82
N ILE A 71 -7.63 -16.85 4.73
CA ILE A 71 -7.91 -17.94 3.79
C ILE A 71 -7.17 -17.60 2.51
N ASP A 72 -6.13 -18.38 2.17
CA ASP A 72 -5.28 -18.14 0.99
C ASP A 72 -4.72 -16.70 0.90
N GLY A 73 -4.42 -16.09 2.06
CA GLY A 73 -3.89 -14.72 2.15
C GLY A 73 -4.96 -13.62 2.21
N GLU A 74 -6.24 -13.96 2.06
CA GLU A 74 -7.36 -13.02 2.10
C GLU A 74 -8.12 -13.07 3.42
N THR A 75 -8.79 -11.98 3.78
CA THR A 75 -9.68 -11.97 4.95
C THR A 75 -10.89 -12.88 4.70
N SER A 76 -11.25 -13.69 5.70
CA SER A 76 -12.43 -14.54 5.61
C SER A 76 -13.71 -13.70 5.46
N ASN A 77 -14.51 -14.03 4.45
CA ASN A 77 -15.87 -13.57 4.27
C ASN A 77 -16.69 -14.76 3.70
N PRO A 78 -18.03 -14.66 3.59
CA PRO A 78 -18.84 -15.79 3.11
C PRO A 78 -18.45 -16.29 1.72
N ASP A 79 -17.94 -15.43 0.84
CA ASP A 79 -17.44 -15.83 -0.48
C ASP A 79 -16.11 -16.59 -0.37
N THR A 80 -15.09 -16.02 0.29
CA THR A 80 -13.76 -16.65 0.39
C THR A 80 -13.80 -17.99 1.13
N LEU A 81 -14.56 -18.10 2.22
CA LEU A 81 -14.74 -19.39 2.90
C LEU A 81 -15.53 -20.39 2.03
N ASN A 82 -16.56 -19.94 1.31
CA ASN A 82 -17.31 -20.84 0.43
C ASN A 82 -16.42 -21.38 -0.69
N GLN A 83 -15.62 -20.54 -1.34
CA GLN A 83 -14.68 -20.96 -2.39
C GLN A 83 -13.69 -22.01 -1.87
N PHE A 84 -13.07 -21.75 -0.71
CA PHE A 84 -12.17 -22.71 -0.06
C PHE A 84 -12.85 -24.05 0.21
N LEU A 85 -14.05 -24.04 0.79
CA LEU A 85 -14.79 -25.26 1.10
C LEU A 85 -15.17 -26.02 -0.17
N ARG A 86 -15.58 -25.34 -1.24
CA ARG A 86 -15.90 -26.00 -2.51
C ARG A 86 -14.68 -26.65 -3.15
N ALA A 87 -13.52 -25.98 -3.08
CA ALA A 87 -12.28 -26.50 -3.63
C ALA A 87 -11.76 -27.74 -2.89
N ASN A 88 -12.12 -27.91 -1.61
CA ASN A 88 -11.61 -28.96 -0.73
C ASN A 88 -12.67 -29.98 -0.27
N ASP A 89 -13.73 -30.18 -1.07
CA ASP A 89 -14.83 -31.10 -0.74
C ASP A 89 -15.43 -30.87 0.66
N GLY A 90 -15.52 -29.61 1.07
CA GLY A 90 -15.90 -29.14 2.41
C GLY A 90 -17.39 -29.22 2.74
N TYR A 91 -18.21 -29.72 1.82
CA TYR A 91 -19.65 -29.85 2.00
C TYR A 91 -20.14 -31.31 1.95
N THR A 92 -21.16 -31.62 2.74
CA THR A 92 -21.97 -32.83 2.61
C THR A 92 -22.95 -32.70 1.43
N ALA A 93 -23.65 -33.79 1.09
CA ALA A 93 -24.60 -33.79 -0.03
C ALA A 93 -25.79 -32.82 0.16
N ASP A 94 -26.07 -32.43 1.40
CA ASP A 94 -27.10 -31.48 1.82
C ASP A 94 -26.54 -30.09 2.18
N SER A 95 -25.33 -29.75 1.71
CA SER A 95 -24.64 -28.47 1.96
C SER A 95 -24.31 -28.20 3.44
N GLY A 96 -24.28 -29.25 4.27
CA GLY A 96 -23.71 -29.18 5.63
C GLY A 96 -22.18 -29.05 5.59
N LEU A 97 -21.60 -28.37 6.57
CA LEU A 97 -20.15 -28.24 6.67
C LEU A 97 -19.50 -29.55 7.09
N ARG A 98 -18.38 -29.88 6.45
CA ARG A 98 -17.42 -30.87 6.94
C ARG A 98 -16.40 -30.15 7.81
N HIS A 99 -16.58 -30.22 9.11
CA HIS A 99 -15.78 -29.49 10.10
C HIS A 99 -14.27 -29.73 9.99
N TYR A 100 -13.84 -30.93 9.59
CA TYR A 100 -12.42 -31.23 9.37
C TYR A 100 -11.82 -30.42 8.20
N VAL A 101 -12.61 -30.05 7.19
CA VAL A 101 -12.15 -29.18 6.09
C VAL A 101 -12.11 -27.72 6.54
N VAL A 102 -13.03 -27.27 7.40
CA VAL A 102 -12.93 -25.94 8.02
C VAL A 102 -11.61 -25.79 8.79
N VAL A 103 -11.18 -26.84 9.50
CA VAL A 103 -9.88 -26.90 10.19
C VAL A 103 -8.71 -26.76 9.21
N GLU A 104 -8.84 -27.25 7.98
CA GLU A 104 -7.78 -27.17 6.95
C GLU A 104 -7.52 -25.75 6.47
N VAL A 105 -8.43 -24.79 6.70
CA VAL A 105 -8.17 -23.35 6.46
C VAL A 105 -6.86 -22.93 7.14
N ASN A 106 -6.68 -23.35 8.40
CA ASN A 106 -5.40 -23.26 9.08
C ASN A 106 -5.36 -24.24 10.25
N SER A 107 -4.84 -25.45 10.01
CA SER A 107 -4.81 -26.53 11.00
C SER A 107 -3.94 -26.27 12.25
N THR A 108 -3.15 -25.18 12.24
CA THR A 108 -2.37 -24.76 13.40
C THR A 108 -3.10 -23.77 14.29
N LEU A 109 -4.16 -23.13 13.77
CA LEU A 109 -4.90 -22.08 14.47
C LEU A 109 -6.37 -22.43 14.71
N ILE A 110 -6.94 -23.33 13.90
CA ILE A 110 -8.33 -23.74 13.98
C ILE A 110 -8.40 -25.20 14.42
N GLU A 111 -9.19 -25.48 15.44
CA GLU A 111 -9.58 -26.83 15.82
C GLU A 111 -11.10 -26.89 16.00
N TYR A 112 -11.69 -27.98 15.54
CA TYR A 112 -13.10 -28.27 15.82
C TYR A 112 -13.18 -29.13 17.06
N VAL A 113 -13.79 -28.58 18.11
CA VAL A 113 -13.88 -29.23 19.43
C VAL A 113 -14.99 -30.28 19.45
N GLY A 114 -16.12 -29.97 18.82
CA GLY A 114 -17.27 -30.86 18.75
C GLY A 114 -18.62 -30.14 18.82
N ASP A 115 -19.65 -30.96 18.96
CA ASP A 115 -21.03 -30.52 19.18
C ASP A 115 -21.44 -30.78 20.64
N GLU A 116 -22.22 -29.88 21.22
CA GLU A 116 -22.78 -30.03 22.58
C GLU A 116 -24.29 -29.75 22.56
N ASP A 117 -25.08 -30.58 23.25
CA ASP A 117 -26.53 -30.37 23.36
C ASP A 117 -26.88 -29.27 24.38
N SER A 118 -25.98 -28.97 25.32
CA SER A 118 -26.21 -27.96 26.36
C SER A 118 -24.90 -27.41 26.92
N MET A 119 -24.91 -26.13 27.30
CA MET A 119 -23.83 -25.48 28.03
C MET A 119 -24.43 -24.66 29.17
N THR A 120 -23.74 -24.64 30.32
CA THR A 120 -24.08 -23.74 31.42
C THR A 120 -23.65 -22.31 31.11
N ARG A 121 -24.31 -21.34 31.75
CA ARG A 121 -23.94 -19.91 31.63
C ARG A 121 -22.46 -19.66 31.98
N SER A 122 -21.94 -20.35 32.99
CA SER A 122 -20.53 -20.21 33.39
C SER A 122 -19.59 -20.68 32.28
N GLU A 123 -19.87 -21.80 31.62
CA GLU A 123 -19.06 -22.33 30.51
C GLU A 123 -19.11 -21.39 29.30
N ILE A 124 -20.27 -20.81 29.01
CA ILE A 124 -20.43 -19.84 27.91
C ILE A 124 -19.61 -18.57 28.20
N ILE A 125 -19.73 -18.01 29.40
CA ILE A 125 -18.98 -16.80 29.80
C ILE A 125 -17.48 -17.08 29.79
N GLU A 126 -17.03 -18.21 30.36
CA GLU A 126 -15.63 -18.61 30.36
C GLU A 126 -15.11 -18.73 28.92
N ALA A 127 -15.83 -19.43 28.05
CA ALA A 127 -15.48 -19.57 26.65
C ALA A 127 -15.34 -18.22 25.94
N LEU A 128 -16.34 -17.33 26.06
CA LEU A 128 -16.27 -15.99 25.46
C LEU A 128 -15.09 -15.18 26.00
N GLN A 129 -14.78 -15.28 27.29
CA GLN A 129 -13.67 -14.55 27.92
C GLN A 129 -12.29 -15.06 27.48
N THR A 130 -12.15 -16.32 27.06
CA THR A 130 -10.87 -16.82 26.50
C THR A 130 -10.48 -16.12 25.20
N LYS A 131 -11.45 -15.59 24.45
CA LYS A 131 -11.27 -15.03 23.10
C LYS A 131 -10.66 -15.99 22.07
N THR A 132 -10.65 -17.29 22.38
CA THR A 132 -10.20 -18.34 21.45
C THR A 132 -11.29 -19.38 21.21
N LYS A 133 -12.23 -19.57 22.15
CA LYS A 133 -13.40 -20.40 21.91
C LYS A 133 -14.45 -19.66 21.09
N VAL A 134 -14.85 -20.27 19.97
CA VAL A 134 -15.92 -19.83 19.09
C VAL A 134 -17.15 -20.69 19.34
N LEU A 135 -18.27 -20.05 19.70
CA LEU A 135 -19.54 -20.70 19.98
C LEU A 135 -20.56 -20.37 18.91
N LEU A 136 -21.08 -21.40 18.25
CA LEU A 136 -22.07 -21.29 17.20
C LEU A 136 -23.37 -21.99 17.65
N PRO A 137 -24.27 -21.31 18.37
CA PRO A 137 -25.52 -21.92 18.78
C PRO A 137 -26.51 -22.07 17.61
N LYS A 138 -27.24 -23.18 17.64
CA LYS A 138 -28.40 -23.43 16.79
C LYS A 138 -29.65 -22.91 17.46
N VAL A 139 -30.29 -21.94 16.83
CA VAL A 139 -31.47 -21.25 17.31
C VAL A 139 -32.68 -21.50 16.41
N GLY A 140 -33.86 -21.65 16.99
CA GLY A 140 -35.11 -21.78 16.23
C GLY A 140 -35.15 -22.99 15.30
N ASN A 141 -35.59 -22.80 14.04
CA ASN A 141 -35.82 -23.88 13.08
C ASN A 141 -34.86 -23.83 11.89
N PRO A 142 -34.00 -24.86 11.75
CA PRO A 142 -32.63 -24.78 12.25
C PRO A 142 -31.88 -23.58 11.65
N HIS A 143 -31.41 -22.68 12.51
CA HIS A 143 -30.60 -21.52 12.12
C HIS A 143 -29.36 -21.43 13.00
N TRP A 144 -28.20 -21.16 12.43
CA TRP A 144 -26.95 -21.05 13.18
C TRP A 144 -26.50 -19.59 13.22
N VAL A 145 -26.04 -19.16 14.39
CA VAL A 145 -25.53 -17.80 14.62
C VAL A 145 -24.19 -17.87 15.33
N LEU A 146 -23.41 -16.79 15.31
CA LEU A 146 -22.18 -16.67 16.07
C LEU A 146 -22.45 -15.96 17.39
N LEU A 147 -22.10 -16.57 18.52
CA LEU A 147 -22.18 -15.91 19.83
C LEU A 147 -21.05 -14.89 19.99
N THR A 148 -21.39 -13.65 20.33
CA THR A 148 -20.40 -12.55 20.44
C THR A 148 -20.32 -11.98 21.84
N GLY A 149 -21.33 -12.20 22.68
CA GLY A 149 -21.36 -11.60 24.01
C GLY A 149 -22.48 -12.11 24.89
N TYR A 150 -22.53 -11.56 26.10
CA TYR A 150 -23.56 -11.86 27.09
C TYR A 150 -24.01 -10.60 27.80
N ASP A 151 -25.22 -10.66 28.35
CA ASP A 151 -25.75 -9.60 29.18
C ASP A 151 -25.36 -9.81 30.65
N THR A 152 -24.98 -8.74 31.35
CA THR A 152 -24.58 -8.81 32.77
C THR A 152 -25.74 -8.72 33.75
N GLU A 153 -26.90 -8.22 33.32
CA GLU A 153 -28.07 -8.03 34.17
C GLU A 153 -29.14 -9.09 33.89
N ASP A 154 -29.41 -9.40 32.61
CA ASP A 154 -30.36 -10.43 32.21
C ASP A 154 -29.65 -11.73 31.83
N GLU A 155 -29.63 -12.69 32.76
CA GLU A 155 -28.92 -13.95 32.56
C GLU A 155 -29.46 -14.82 31.42
N SER A 156 -30.65 -14.50 30.90
CA SER A 156 -31.26 -15.20 29.78
C SER A 156 -30.79 -14.71 28.42
N ILE A 157 -30.16 -13.53 28.34
CA ILE A 157 -29.81 -12.86 27.08
C ILE A 157 -28.33 -13.09 26.71
N TYR A 158 -28.13 -13.49 25.45
CA TYR A 158 -26.83 -13.51 24.79
C TYR A 158 -26.84 -12.67 23.52
N TYR A 159 -25.71 -12.07 23.18
CA TYR A 159 -25.52 -11.28 21.97
C TYR A 159 -24.96 -12.16 20.84
N VAL A 160 -25.46 -11.96 19.62
CA VAL A 160 -25.11 -12.78 18.47
C VAL A 160 -24.83 -11.93 17.23
N SER A 161 -23.93 -12.42 16.38
CA SER A 161 -23.79 -12.03 14.98
C SER A 161 -24.62 -13.02 14.15
N ASP A 162 -25.84 -12.62 13.79
CA ASP A 162 -26.80 -13.42 13.03
C ASP A 162 -26.66 -13.13 11.52
N PRO A 163 -26.19 -14.09 10.71
CA PRO A 163 -25.99 -13.86 9.28
C PRO A 163 -27.29 -13.90 8.46
N GLY A 164 -28.38 -14.44 9.00
CA GLY A 164 -29.66 -14.62 8.30
C GLY A 164 -30.70 -13.55 8.62
N TYR A 165 -30.58 -12.88 9.77
CA TYR A 165 -31.57 -11.91 10.25
C TYR A 165 -30.91 -10.67 10.86
N ALA A 166 -31.67 -9.57 10.98
CA ALA A 166 -31.27 -8.40 11.75
C ALA A 166 -31.53 -8.61 13.26
N LYS A 167 -31.16 -9.78 13.78
CA LYS A 167 -31.32 -10.16 15.19
C LYS A 167 -29.97 -10.07 15.88
N GLU A 168 -29.89 -9.29 16.95
CA GLU A 168 -28.63 -9.05 17.68
C GLU A 168 -28.52 -9.85 18.98
N THR A 169 -29.61 -10.54 19.38
CA THR A 169 -29.66 -11.30 20.62
C THR A 169 -30.36 -12.64 20.46
N THR A 170 -30.07 -13.57 21.36
CA THR A 170 -30.82 -14.82 21.53
C THR A 170 -30.99 -15.13 23.02
N THR A 171 -31.89 -16.05 23.34
CA THR A 171 -32.09 -16.53 24.71
C THR A 171 -31.62 -17.96 24.87
N VAL A 172 -31.28 -18.35 26.10
CA VAL A 172 -30.86 -19.73 26.42
C VAL A 172 -31.88 -20.77 25.97
N ASP A 173 -33.18 -20.50 26.19
CA ASP A 173 -34.27 -21.39 25.83
C ASP A 173 -34.47 -21.56 24.31
N ALA A 174 -33.91 -20.64 23.51
CA ALA A 174 -33.96 -20.72 22.05
C ALA A 174 -32.84 -21.58 21.46
N ILE A 175 -31.83 -21.95 22.25
CA ILE A 175 -30.66 -22.70 21.81
C ILE A 175 -30.92 -24.20 22.00
N SER A 176 -30.67 -24.97 20.95
CA SER A 176 -30.93 -26.42 20.92
C SER A 176 -29.69 -27.29 20.74
N GLU A 177 -28.58 -26.69 20.31
CA GLU A 177 -27.33 -27.36 19.97
C GLU A 177 -26.22 -26.32 19.86
N TRP A 178 -24.98 -26.69 20.13
CA TRP A 178 -23.80 -25.85 20.01
C TRP A 178 -22.79 -26.50 19.08
N ARG A 179 -22.17 -25.69 18.22
CA ARG A 179 -20.95 -26.05 17.49
C ARG A 179 -19.79 -25.25 18.04
N ILE A 180 -18.70 -25.94 18.37
CA ILE A 180 -17.59 -25.33 19.09
C ILE A 180 -16.30 -25.49 18.28
N TYR A 181 -15.62 -24.37 18.07
CA TYR A 181 -14.25 -24.33 17.58
C TYR A 181 -13.33 -23.65 18.60
N THR A 182 -12.05 -23.94 18.50
CA THR A 182 -10.97 -23.10 19.01
C THR A 182 -10.32 -22.41 17.82
N MET A 183 -10.10 -21.10 17.94
CA MET A 183 -9.43 -20.26 16.97
C MET A 183 -8.40 -19.41 17.72
N ASP A 184 -7.12 -19.68 17.51
CA ASP A 184 -6.07 -18.90 18.16
C ASP A 184 -5.95 -17.54 17.46
N PHE A 185 -6.33 -16.48 18.20
CA PHE A 185 -6.26 -15.10 17.76
C PHE A 185 -4.85 -14.80 17.26
N GLN A 186 -4.71 -14.61 15.95
CA GLN A 186 -3.59 -13.82 15.46
C GLN A 186 -3.88 -12.41 15.96
N GLY A 187 -3.02 -11.87 16.84
CA GLY A 187 -2.98 -10.42 17.13
C GLY A 187 -3.29 -9.63 15.86
N PRO A 188 -3.94 -8.44 15.92
CA PRO A 188 -4.46 -7.76 14.74
C PRO A 188 -3.50 -7.98 13.57
N THR A 189 -3.93 -8.76 12.58
CA THR A 189 -3.15 -8.91 11.34
C THR A 189 -2.81 -7.48 10.97
N PRO A 190 -1.51 -7.14 10.80
CA PRO A 190 -1.17 -5.78 10.42
C PRO A 190 -2.11 -5.45 9.27
N THR A 191 -3.01 -4.48 9.51
CA THR A 191 -3.81 -3.91 8.44
C THR A 191 -2.83 -3.76 7.30
N PRO A 192 -3.06 -4.32 6.09
CA PRO A 192 -2.20 -3.98 4.97
C PRO A 192 -2.20 -2.46 4.99
N GLU A 193 -1.05 -1.89 5.35
CA GLU A 193 -0.88 -0.47 5.38
C GLU A 193 -1.42 -0.02 4.04
N PRO A 194 -2.44 0.87 4.00
CA PRO A 194 -3.12 1.19 2.75
C PRO A 194 -2.01 1.41 1.75
N THR A 195 -1.95 0.57 0.70
CA THR A 195 -0.85 0.61 -0.26
C THR A 195 -0.70 2.07 -0.61
N PRO A 196 0.44 2.71 -0.28
CA PRO A 196 0.53 4.16 -0.35
C PRO A 196 0.05 4.57 -1.72
N GLU A 197 -0.97 5.43 -1.79
CA GLU A 197 -1.42 5.91 -3.08
C GLU A 197 -0.22 6.57 -3.77
N PRO A 198 0.08 6.22 -5.03
CA PRO A 198 1.18 6.82 -5.76
C PRO A 198 1.07 8.35 -5.71
N SER A 199 2.03 9.01 -5.07
CA SER A 199 2.12 10.45 -4.91
C SER A 199 3.45 10.92 -5.51
N PRO A 200 3.52 11.07 -6.85
CA PRO A 200 4.76 11.43 -7.52
C PRO A 200 5.28 12.80 -7.11
N VAL A 201 6.53 12.85 -6.68
CA VAL A 201 7.33 14.08 -6.59
C VAL A 201 8.12 14.22 -7.88
N ARG A 202 7.80 15.22 -8.71
CA ARG A 202 8.47 15.54 -9.99
C ARG A 202 9.07 16.95 -9.96
N PRO A 203 10.31 17.13 -9.47
CA PRO A 203 10.86 18.46 -9.18
C PRO A 203 11.05 19.38 -10.39
N VAL A 204 11.32 18.80 -11.57
CA VAL A 204 11.57 19.55 -12.82
C VAL A 204 10.32 19.61 -13.71
N GLY A 205 9.55 18.52 -13.80
CA GLY A 205 8.33 18.49 -14.62
C GLY A 205 8.63 18.50 -16.13
N TYR A 206 9.46 17.56 -16.60
CA TYR A 206 9.86 17.45 -18.00
C TYR A 206 8.67 17.27 -18.96
N ASN A 207 8.79 17.81 -20.17
CA ASN A 207 7.87 17.50 -21.26
C ASN A 207 8.19 16.12 -21.85
N HIS A 208 7.16 15.33 -22.11
CA HIS A 208 7.31 14.06 -22.81
C HIS A 208 7.54 14.27 -24.31
N PHE A 209 8.54 13.60 -24.87
CA PHE A 209 8.74 13.45 -26.31
C PHE A 209 8.60 11.98 -26.69
N ASP A 210 7.81 11.74 -27.74
CA ASP A 210 7.59 10.42 -28.34
C ASP A 210 8.64 10.19 -29.43
N GLN A 211 9.47 9.15 -29.31
CA GLN A 211 10.52 8.90 -30.29
C GLN A 211 9.96 8.55 -31.68
N CYS A 212 8.72 8.08 -31.75
CA CYS A 212 8.03 7.73 -32.99
C CYS A 212 7.09 8.83 -33.51
N ASP A 213 7.20 10.07 -33.00
CA ASP A 213 6.40 11.21 -33.49
C ASP A 213 6.65 11.47 -34.98
N ASP A 214 5.59 11.69 -35.77
CA ASP A 214 5.65 11.95 -37.22
C ASP A 214 6.62 13.09 -37.61
N ALA A 215 6.91 14.04 -36.71
CA ALA A 215 7.80 15.16 -36.98
C ALA A 215 9.30 14.75 -37.10
N TRP A 216 9.67 13.60 -36.53
CA TRP A 216 11.07 13.15 -36.47
C TRP A 216 11.31 11.65 -36.47
N GLY A 217 10.30 10.80 -36.25
CA GLY A 217 10.45 9.36 -36.06
C GLY A 217 11.19 8.67 -37.21
N ASP A 218 10.98 9.12 -38.44
CA ASP A 218 11.61 8.59 -39.66
C ASP A 218 13.04 9.14 -39.92
N GLU A 219 13.54 10.07 -39.10
CA GLU A 219 14.89 10.64 -39.28
C GLU A 219 15.95 9.59 -38.93
N ILE A 220 16.96 9.46 -39.80
CA ILE A 220 18.07 8.54 -39.59
C ILE A 220 18.98 9.07 -38.47
N MET A 221 19.42 8.18 -37.58
CA MET A 221 20.45 8.38 -36.58
C MET A 221 21.78 7.85 -37.13
N GLY A 222 22.86 8.62 -36.97
CA GLY A 222 24.21 8.21 -37.39
C GLY A 222 24.29 7.70 -38.84
N ASP A 223 25.15 6.71 -39.05
CA ASP A 223 25.47 6.15 -40.37
C ASP A 223 24.87 4.74 -40.60
N ASP A 224 24.18 4.17 -39.61
CA ASP A 224 23.76 2.76 -39.58
C ASP A 224 22.31 2.53 -40.07
N GLN A 225 21.67 3.56 -40.63
CA GLN A 225 20.29 3.54 -41.14
C GLN A 225 19.20 3.32 -40.09
N HIS A 226 19.54 3.37 -38.81
CA HIS A 226 18.55 3.28 -37.74
C HIS A 226 17.76 4.58 -37.65
N THR A 227 16.46 4.52 -37.40
CA THR A 227 15.63 5.72 -37.24
C THR A 227 15.49 6.12 -35.77
N ILE A 228 15.05 7.36 -35.51
CA ILE A 228 14.71 7.79 -34.15
C ILE A 228 13.61 6.88 -33.56
N CYS A 229 12.62 6.47 -34.35
CA CYS A 229 11.56 5.59 -33.86
C CYS A 229 12.10 4.22 -33.44
N ASP A 230 13.05 3.66 -34.19
CA ASP A 230 13.53 2.30 -33.94
C ASP A 230 14.59 2.21 -32.81
N TYR A 231 15.44 3.22 -32.65
CA TYR A 231 16.61 3.18 -31.74
C TYR A 231 16.87 4.49 -30.96
N GLY A 232 15.93 5.43 -31.00
CA GLY A 232 16.12 6.79 -30.48
C GLY A 232 15.74 6.98 -29.01
N ASP A 233 15.51 5.92 -28.24
CA ASP A 233 15.06 6.01 -26.84
C ASP A 233 16.04 6.80 -25.96
N PHE A 234 17.34 6.49 -26.03
CA PHE A 234 18.37 7.20 -25.30
C PHE A 234 18.47 8.67 -25.69
N MET A 235 18.51 8.94 -27.01
CA MET A 235 18.65 10.29 -27.56
C MET A 235 17.42 11.14 -27.22
N THR A 236 16.22 10.55 -27.29
CA THR A 236 14.94 11.21 -26.96
C THR A 236 14.85 11.50 -25.46
N SER A 237 15.24 10.56 -24.60
CA SER A 237 15.30 10.76 -23.15
C SER A 237 16.27 11.87 -22.75
N LEU A 238 17.41 11.97 -23.43
CA LEU A 238 18.36 13.06 -23.23
C LEU A 238 17.84 14.41 -23.78
N ALA A 239 17.14 14.40 -24.92
CA ALA A 239 16.48 15.59 -25.45
C ALA A 239 15.41 16.14 -24.49
N MET A 240 14.62 15.27 -23.85
CA MET A 240 13.66 15.67 -22.81
C MET A 240 14.37 16.34 -21.62
N ALA A 241 15.49 15.77 -21.17
CA ALA A 241 16.27 16.33 -20.07
C ALA A 241 16.82 17.73 -20.41
N LEU A 242 17.45 17.87 -21.59
CA LEU A 242 17.99 19.15 -22.06
C LEU A 242 16.90 20.21 -22.27
N ASN A 243 15.76 19.81 -22.84
CA ASN A 243 14.61 20.70 -23.06
C ASN A 243 14.03 21.21 -21.75
N GLY A 244 13.82 20.35 -20.76
CA GLY A 244 13.28 20.75 -19.45
C GLY A 244 14.21 21.69 -18.67
N HIS A 245 15.50 21.70 -19.00
CA HIS A 245 16.49 22.66 -18.52
C HIS A 245 16.74 23.81 -19.50
N ASN A 246 15.79 24.11 -20.38
CA ASN A 246 15.85 25.24 -21.33
C ASN A 246 17.16 25.34 -22.12
N ILE A 247 17.86 24.24 -22.33
CA ILE A 247 19.08 24.22 -23.15
C ILE A 247 18.65 24.44 -24.59
N LYS A 248 19.41 25.26 -25.31
CA LYS A 248 19.16 25.59 -26.70
C LYS A 248 20.35 25.22 -27.56
N TYR A 249 20.07 24.94 -28.83
CA TYR A 249 21.08 24.78 -29.86
C TYR A 249 20.69 25.68 -31.04
N ASP A 250 21.60 26.57 -31.43
CA ASP A 250 21.35 27.56 -32.51
C ASP A 250 20.06 28.38 -32.24
N ASP A 251 19.91 28.87 -31.00
CA ASP A 251 18.75 29.61 -30.49
C ASP A 251 17.39 28.87 -30.54
N LYS A 252 17.39 27.57 -30.89
CA LYS A 252 16.20 26.72 -30.95
C LYS A 252 16.11 25.81 -29.74
N ASP A 253 14.88 25.50 -29.35
CA ASP A 253 14.63 24.53 -28.29
C ASP A 253 15.10 23.13 -28.72
N ILE A 254 15.57 22.37 -27.75
CA ILE A 254 15.95 20.97 -27.96
C ILE A 254 14.69 20.11 -28.07
N THR A 255 14.60 19.36 -29.16
CA THR A 255 13.61 18.34 -29.49
C THR A 255 14.38 17.13 -30.03
N PRO A 256 13.78 15.92 -30.17
CA PRO A 256 14.48 14.80 -30.78
C PRO A 256 14.99 15.13 -32.19
N LYS A 257 14.24 15.92 -32.96
CA LYS A 257 14.65 16.41 -34.29
C LYS A 257 15.89 17.31 -34.23
N THR A 258 15.82 18.39 -33.43
CA THR A 258 16.92 19.37 -33.36
C THR A 258 18.15 18.78 -32.71
N PHE A 259 17.99 17.87 -31.75
CA PHE A 259 19.09 17.16 -31.11
C PHE A 259 19.74 16.13 -32.05
N ASN A 260 18.96 15.34 -32.79
CA ASN A 260 19.51 14.43 -33.80
C ASN A 260 20.35 15.21 -34.85
N GLY A 261 19.82 16.33 -35.35
CA GLY A 261 20.53 17.18 -36.30
C GLY A 261 21.83 17.76 -35.74
N PHE A 262 21.86 18.11 -34.45
CA PHE A 262 23.08 18.51 -33.75
C PHE A 262 24.09 17.36 -33.66
N LEU A 263 23.66 16.18 -33.22
CA LEU A 263 24.51 14.99 -33.07
C LEU A 263 25.16 14.59 -34.40
N GLN A 264 24.40 14.58 -35.51
CA GLN A 264 24.96 14.27 -36.84
C GLN A 264 26.05 15.26 -37.27
N GLN A 265 25.92 16.54 -36.94
CA GLN A 265 26.90 17.57 -37.32
C GLN A 265 28.18 17.55 -36.49
N ASN A 266 28.15 16.95 -35.29
CA ASN A 266 29.23 17.01 -34.31
C ASN A 266 29.82 15.63 -33.99
N GLU A 267 29.73 14.68 -34.93
CA GLU A 267 30.25 13.31 -34.73
C GLU A 267 29.67 12.67 -33.44
N GLY A 268 28.41 12.97 -33.16
CA GLY A 268 27.70 12.60 -31.94
C GLY A 268 27.23 11.14 -31.90
N TYR A 269 27.51 10.37 -32.96
CA TYR A 269 27.10 8.97 -33.09
C TYR A 269 28.30 8.05 -33.37
N SER A 270 28.26 6.84 -32.82
CA SER A 270 29.11 5.70 -33.17
C SER A 270 28.29 4.43 -33.07
N ASP A 271 28.25 3.64 -34.14
CA ASP A 271 27.46 2.41 -34.23
C ASP A 271 25.98 2.60 -33.82
N GLY A 272 25.37 3.73 -34.20
CA GLY A 272 23.99 4.07 -33.86
C GLY A 272 23.77 4.66 -32.48
N TYR A 273 24.77 4.62 -31.61
CA TYR A 273 24.67 5.10 -30.23
C TYR A 273 25.23 6.51 -30.08
N VAL A 274 24.63 7.28 -29.17
CA VAL A 274 25.09 8.62 -28.81
C VAL A 274 26.45 8.53 -28.10
N VAL A 275 27.46 9.23 -28.63
CA VAL A 275 28.81 9.30 -28.06
C VAL A 275 28.97 10.62 -27.33
N TRP A 276 28.62 10.65 -26.04
CA TRP A 276 28.54 11.94 -25.34
C TRP A 276 29.85 12.76 -25.28
N HIS A 277 31.04 12.14 -25.33
CA HIS A 277 32.31 12.88 -25.30
C HIS A 277 32.51 13.79 -26.52
N SER A 278 31.87 13.52 -27.66
CA SER A 278 31.87 14.42 -28.83
C SER A 278 30.77 15.51 -28.77
N VAL A 279 29.85 15.43 -27.79
CA VAL A 279 28.59 16.19 -27.77
C VAL A 279 28.59 17.31 -26.73
N ALA A 280 29.16 17.06 -25.54
CA ALA A 280 29.18 18.05 -24.45
C ALA A 280 29.94 19.33 -24.82
N ALA A 281 30.98 19.20 -25.65
CA ALA A 281 31.83 20.31 -26.09
C ALA A 281 31.13 21.30 -27.05
N SER A 282 29.97 20.93 -27.60
CA SER A 282 29.40 21.64 -28.76
C SER A 282 27.97 22.11 -28.57
N ILE A 283 27.25 21.62 -27.55
CA ILE A 283 25.89 22.06 -27.27
C ILE A 283 25.88 23.29 -26.35
N ASP A 284 26.49 23.17 -25.18
CA ASP A 284 26.62 24.21 -24.17
C ASP A 284 27.62 23.75 -23.09
N GLU A 285 28.92 24.01 -23.31
CA GLU A 285 30.00 23.55 -22.43
C GLU A 285 29.93 24.10 -20.99
N GLU A 286 29.30 25.26 -20.83
CA GLU A 286 29.18 25.90 -19.53
C GLU A 286 28.14 25.16 -18.69
N ASN A 287 27.00 24.86 -19.32
CA ASN A 287 25.80 24.39 -18.64
C ASN A 287 25.62 22.87 -18.70
N VAL A 288 26.23 22.16 -19.65
CA VAL A 288 25.96 20.75 -19.88
C VAL A 288 27.23 19.91 -19.74
N LYS A 289 27.27 19.01 -18.75
CA LYS A 289 28.44 18.14 -18.47
C LYS A 289 28.02 16.69 -18.28
N TYR A 290 28.80 15.77 -18.84
CA TYR A 290 28.68 14.36 -18.42
C TYR A 290 29.24 14.23 -17.02
N VAL A 291 28.48 13.61 -16.12
CA VAL A 291 29.05 13.15 -14.86
C VAL A 291 29.63 11.75 -15.04
N GLY A 292 28.95 10.90 -15.80
CA GLY A 292 29.41 9.55 -16.14
C GLY A 292 28.32 8.49 -16.07
N LYS A 293 28.72 7.25 -16.37
CA LYS A 293 27.91 6.06 -16.11
C LYS A 293 28.07 5.68 -14.63
N LYS A 294 26.96 5.42 -13.95
CA LYS A 294 26.94 4.88 -12.59
C LYS A 294 26.25 3.52 -12.65
N GLU A 295 26.96 2.47 -12.25
CA GLU A 295 26.38 1.12 -12.17
C GLU A 295 25.25 1.02 -11.13
N SER A 296 25.23 1.94 -10.17
CA SER A 296 24.13 2.07 -9.21
C SER A 296 24.10 3.49 -8.66
N LEU A 297 22.91 3.97 -8.32
CA LEU A 297 22.70 5.13 -7.44
C LEU A 297 21.87 4.65 -6.25
N THR A 298 22.21 5.15 -5.07
CA THR A 298 21.33 5.02 -3.90
C THR A 298 20.09 5.89 -4.11
N ARG A 299 19.01 5.54 -3.41
CA ARG A 299 17.79 6.33 -3.43
C ARG A 299 18.01 7.78 -3.01
N ASP A 300 18.82 8.00 -1.98
CA ASP A 300 19.16 9.34 -1.50
C ASP A 300 19.90 10.15 -2.57
N GLU A 301 20.81 9.54 -3.33
CA GLU A 301 21.49 10.20 -4.45
C GLU A 301 20.52 10.56 -5.59
N VAL A 302 19.56 9.68 -5.91
CA VAL A 302 18.53 9.98 -6.92
C VAL A 302 17.66 11.15 -6.48
N ILE A 303 17.20 11.14 -5.22
CA ILE A 303 16.42 12.23 -4.62
C ILE A 303 17.23 13.53 -4.62
N GLU A 304 18.51 13.48 -4.24
CA GLU A 304 19.40 14.64 -4.24
C GLU A 304 19.55 15.23 -5.65
N TYR A 305 19.82 14.39 -6.67
CA TYR A 305 19.96 14.84 -8.04
C TYR A 305 18.68 15.45 -8.61
N LEU A 306 17.53 14.81 -8.38
CA LEU A 306 16.24 15.33 -8.84
C LEU A 306 15.86 16.63 -8.11
N SER A 307 16.06 16.69 -6.79
CA SER A 307 15.70 17.85 -5.96
C SER A 307 16.58 19.07 -6.24
N ASN A 308 17.84 18.86 -6.63
CA ASN A 308 18.77 19.93 -6.99
C ASN A 308 18.43 20.60 -8.33
N LYS A 309 17.52 20.03 -9.14
CA LYS A 309 17.06 20.56 -10.43
C LYS A 309 18.20 20.99 -11.37
N THR A 310 19.34 20.33 -11.28
CA THR A 310 20.56 20.62 -12.07
C THR A 310 21.14 19.34 -12.69
N TYR A 311 20.36 18.26 -12.66
CA TYR A 311 20.76 16.98 -13.20
C TYR A 311 19.68 16.44 -14.14
N GLY A 312 20.12 15.71 -15.16
CA GLY A 312 19.31 14.81 -15.95
C GLY A 312 19.75 13.37 -15.67
N LEU A 313 18.80 12.52 -15.31
CA LEU A 313 19.06 11.11 -14.96
C LEU A 313 18.42 10.21 -16.01
N ILE A 314 19.25 9.58 -16.84
CA ILE A 314 18.76 8.57 -17.79
C ILE A 314 19.00 7.20 -17.18
N MET A 315 17.93 6.45 -16.97
CA MET A 315 17.96 5.06 -16.52
C MET A 315 18.20 4.15 -17.71
N ASP A 316 19.09 3.20 -17.53
CA ASP A 316 19.43 2.12 -18.44
C ASP A 316 18.83 0.84 -17.86
N THR A 317 17.95 0.19 -18.62
CA THR A 317 17.23 -1.04 -18.23
C THR A 317 17.31 -2.05 -19.37
N GLU A 318 16.94 -3.31 -19.10
CA GLU A 318 16.83 -4.34 -20.13
C GLU A 318 15.92 -3.93 -21.31
N ASP A 319 14.87 -3.14 -21.02
CA ASP A 319 13.83 -2.77 -21.98
C ASP A 319 14.12 -1.44 -22.72
N GLY A 320 15.14 -0.68 -22.30
CA GLY A 320 15.53 0.58 -22.95
C GLY A 320 15.94 1.69 -21.99
N PHE A 321 16.00 2.91 -22.52
CA PHE A 321 16.45 4.11 -21.81
C PHE A 321 15.33 5.10 -21.48
N TYR A 322 15.19 5.42 -20.19
CA TYR A 322 14.13 6.29 -19.68
C TYR A 322 14.69 7.54 -18.99
N LEU A 323 14.04 8.69 -19.15
CA LEU A 323 14.32 9.83 -18.29
C LEU A 323 13.61 9.63 -16.95
N CYS A 324 14.37 9.54 -15.85
CA CYS A 324 13.81 9.56 -14.51
C CYS A 324 13.34 10.98 -14.19
N ASP A 325 12.04 11.14 -13.98
CA ASP A 325 11.39 12.45 -13.78
C ASP A 325 10.92 12.69 -12.35
N GLY A 326 10.94 11.65 -11.51
CA GLY A 326 10.42 11.73 -10.16
C GLY A 326 10.60 10.45 -9.34
N TYR A 327 10.20 10.58 -8.08
CA TYR A 327 10.17 9.50 -7.10
C TYR A 327 8.89 9.59 -6.28
N ASP A 328 8.54 8.51 -5.61
CA ASP A 328 7.44 8.50 -4.65
C ASP A 328 8.00 8.59 -3.23
N GLU A 329 7.47 9.43 -2.33
CA GLU A 329 8.00 9.49 -0.95
C GLU A 329 7.71 8.21 -0.15
N ALA A 330 6.59 7.53 -0.43
CA ALA A 330 6.14 6.35 0.31
C ALA A 330 6.44 5.03 -0.42
N LEU A 331 6.38 5.02 -1.75
CA LEU A 331 6.70 3.83 -2.58
C LEU A 331 8.18 3.83 -2.97
N THR A 332 9.03 3.27 -2.10
CA THR A 332 10.49 3.28 -2.31
C THR A 332 10.99 2.42 -3.46
N GLU A 333 10.15 1.48 -3.91
CA GLU A 333 10.47 0.46 -4.93
C GLU A 333 10.22 0.92 -6.36
N ILE A 334 9.78 2.16 -6.59
CA ILE A 334 9.55 2.69 -7.93
C ILE A 334 10.26 4.04 -8.16
N TYR A 335 10.58 4.29 -9.42
CA TYR A 335 10.89 5.63 -9.95
C TYR A 335 9.84 6.01 -10.99
N TYR A 336 9.49 7.30 -11.05
CA TYR A 336 8.65 7.83 -12.13
C TYR A 336 9.50 8.21 -13.32
N VAL A 337 8.95 7.97 -14.52
CA VAL A 337 9.70 8.07 -15.76
C VAL A 337 8.91 8.76 -16.86
N LEU A 338 9.67 9.31 -17.80
CA LEU A 338 9.20 9.56 -19.15
C LEU A 338 9.82 8.52 -20.07
N ASP A 339 8.97 7.61 -20.56
CA ASP A 339 9.36 6.58 -21.53
C ASP A 339 9.17 7.11 -22.95
N PRO A 340 10.26 7.32 -23.72
CA PRO A 340 10.20 7.85 -25.09
C PRO A 340 9.42 6.96 -26.07
N SER A 341 9.29 5.66 -25.79
CA SER A 341 8.54 4.69 -26.61
C SER A 341 7.07 4.54 -26.20
N ASN A 342 6.69 4.97 -24.99
CA ASN A 342 5.33 4.74 -24.48
C ASN A 342 4.89 5.78 -23.42
N LYS A 343 3.97 6.67 -23.81
CA LYS A 343 3.34 7.67 -22.91
C LYS A 343 2.57 7.07 -21.72
N LEU A 344 2.21 5.79 -21.77
CA LEU A 344 1.44 5.12 -20.71
C LEU A 344 2.33 4.57 -19.59
N LEU A 345 3.62 4.33 -19.85
CA LEU A 345 4.54 3.88 -18.81
C LEU A 345 4.98 5.09 -17.98
N GLN A 346 4.48 5.17 -16.75
CA GLN A 346 4.73 6.32 -15.86
C GLN A 346 5.72 6.01 -14.73
N SER A 347 6.05 4.73 -14.51
CA SER A 347 6.97 4.31 -13.47
C SER A 347 7.63 2.98 -13.79
N VAL A 348 8.86 2.77 -13.30
CA VAL A 348 9.58 1.50 -13.37
C VAL A 348 10.01 1.05 -11.97
N PRO A 349 10.10 -0.27 -11.70
CA PRO A 349 10.65 -0.76 -10.44
C PRO A 349 12.14 -0.42 -10.32
N THR A 350 12.59 -0.01 -9.13
CA THR A 350 14.01 0.32 -8.89
C THR A 350 14.95 -0.86 -9.18
N SER A 351 14.44 -2.09 -9.02
CA SER A 351 15.16 -3.34 -9.30
C SER A 351 15.43 -3.61 -10.78
N THR A 352 14.77 -2.90 -11.69
CA THR A 352 14.95 -3.04 -13.15
C THR A 352 16.02 -2.10 -13.71
N VAL A 353 16.57 -1.21 -12.88
CA VAL A 353 17.58 -0.24 -13.31
C VAL A 353 18.97 -0.86 -13.25
N ASP A 354 19.53 -1.16 -14.42
CA ASP A 354 20.86 -1.77 -14.55
C ASP A 354 21.98 -0.74 -14.35
N SER A 355 21.76 0.49 -14.82
CA SER A 355 22.71 1.59 -14.60
C SER A 355 22.08 2.96 -14.88
N TRP A 356 22.86 4.02 -14.65
CA TRP A 356 22.45 5.40 -14.83
C TRP A 356 23.45 6.14 -15.71
N ARG A 357 22.94 6.96 -16.64
CA ARG A 357 23.74 8.01 -17.28
C ARG A 357 23.38 9.33 -16.60
N VAL A 358 24.35 9.90 -15.90
CA VAL A 358 24.16 11.11 -15.10
C VAL A 358 24.73 12.30 -15.87
N TYR A 359 23.88 13.29 -16.08
CA TYR A 359 24.20 14.55 -16.71
C TYR A 359 24.03 15.67 -15.70
N TYR A 360 25.03 16.52 -15.59
CA TYR A 360 24.88 17.83 -14.97
C TYR A 360 24.37 18.77 -16.05
N ILE A 361 23.25 19.42 -15.79
CA ILE A 361 22.56 20.31 -16.72
C ILE A 361 22.13 21.54 -15.93
N GLU A 362 22.89 22.61 -16.06
CA GLU A 362 22.68 23.88 -15.37
C GLU A 362 22.11 24.90 -16.36
N MET A 363 20.80 24.92 -16.61
CA MET A 363 20.13 26.23 -16.70
C MET A 363 18.63 26.18 -16.48
N LEU A 364 18.18 26.97 -15.52
CA LEU A 364 16.78 27.34 -15.35
C LEU A 364 16.75 28.82 -14.95
N LYS A 365 16.43 29.72 -15.88
CA LYS A 365 15.56 30.86 -15.60
C LYS A 365 14.89 31.43 -16.85
N GLY A 366 13.59 31.65 -16.67
CA GLY A 366 12.69 32.39 -17.53
C GLY A 366 11.22 32.20 -17.10
N ASP A 367 10.87 32.65 -15.90
CA ASP A 367 9.60 33.37 -15.69
C ASP A 367 10.04 34.78 -15.31
N ASP A 368 10.01 35.69 -16.29
CA ASP A 368 10.28 37.11 -16.06
C ASP A 368 9.14 37.73 -15.23
N ASP A 369 9.53 38.61 -14.31
CA ASP A 369 8.73 39.55 -13.51
C ASP A 369 7.98 39.00 -12.29
N ASP A 370 8.70 38.85 -11.16
CA ASP A 370 8.38 39.65 -9.98
C ASP A 370 9.57 39.67 -9.00
N ASP A 371 9.87 40.88 -8.53
CA ASP A 371 10.94 41.22 -7.58
C ASP A 371 10.87 40.38 -6.29
N ASP A 372 11.94 39.67 -5.93
CA ASP A 372 12.55 39.85 -4.60
C ASP A 372 13.98 39.29 -4.53
N GLU A 373 14.79 39.95 -3.72
CA GLU A 373 16.20 39.69 -3.50
C GLU A 373 16.49 38.27 -2.96
N THR A 374 17.64 37.73 -3.37
CA THR A 374 18.72 37.17 -2.51
C THR A 374 19.31 35.82 -2.93
N THR A 375 20.65 35.86 -2.99
CA THR A 375 21.64 34.78 -2.86
C THR A 375 21.90 33.85 -4.05
N SER A 376 22.87 34.32 -4.86
CA SER A 376 23.98 33.50 -5.37
C SER A 376 24.46 32.51 -4.29
N ASN A 377 24.40 31.22 -4.61
CA ASN A 377 25.21 30.20 -3.95
C ASN A 377 25.90 29.37 -5.03
N SER A 378 26.98 29.91 -5.58
CA SER A 378 28.01 29.08 -6.19
C SER A 378 28.67 28.27 -5.07
N PHE A 379 28.15 27.08 -4.78
CA PHE A 379 28.82 26.17 -3.85
C PHE A 379 29.95 25.45 -4.59
N LEU A 380 31.11 26.10 -4.58
CA LEU A 380 32.40 25.51 -4.94
C LEU A 380 32.58 24.17 -4.20
N ILE A 381 32.59 23.09 -4.98
CA ILE A 381 33.15 21.78 -4.60
C ILE A 381 34.65 21.98 -4.39
N LYS A 382 35.04 22.48 -3.23
CA LYS A 382 36.45 22.61 -2.86
C LYS A 382 36.70 22.82 -1.36
N ASP A 383 35.96 22.18 -0.45
CA ASP A 383 36.44 22.11 0.96
C ASP A 383 35.77 21.07 1.89
N LEU A 384 35.34 19.92 1.37
CA LEU A 384 34.65 18.92 2.22
C LEU A 384 35.57 18.05 3.10
N ASN A 385 36.89 18.31 3.17
CA ASN A 385 37.83 17.41 3.86
C ASN A 385 38.53 17.95 5.12
N THR A 386 38.16 19.14 5.63
CA THR A 386 38.90 19.71 6.78
C THR A 386 38.03 20.18 7.95
N ARG A 387 36.70 20.37 7.77
CA ARG A 387 35.87 21.01 8.80
C ARG A 387 35.02 20.08 9.68
N VAL A 388 34.83 18.81 9.31
CA VAL A 388 34.07 17.85 10.13
C VAL A 388 34.93 17.25 11.25
N VAL A 389 36.26 17.19 11.09
CA VAL A 389 37.17 16.61 12.10
C VAL A 389 37.50 17.60 13.23
N ALA A 390 37.45 18.91 12.98
CA ALA A 390 37.80 19.93 13.98
C ALA A 390 36.71 20.15 15.04
N THR A 391 35.43 20.03 14.67
CA THR A 391 34.31 20.29 15.58
C THR A 391 34.06 19.14 16.57
N PHE A 392 34.42 17.90 16.20
CA PHE A 392 34.33 16.75 17.10
C PHE A 392 35.44 16.71 18.16
N PHE A 393 36.62 17.31 17.91
CA PHE A 393 37.69 17.37 18.90
C PHE A 393 37.51 18.50 19.93
N ALA A 394 36.83 19.59 19.58
CA ALA A 394 36.58 20.70 20.50
C ALA A 394 35.53 20.37 21.57
N LEU A 395 34.55 19.50 21.26
CA LEU A 395 33.49 19.13 22.21
C LEU A 395 33.95 18.08 23.25
N LEU A 396 34.97 17.27 22.95
CA LEU A 396 35.49 16.26 23.89
C LEU A 396 36.40 16.86 24.97
N ILE A 397 37.07 17.98 24.69
CA ILE A 397 37.98 18.63 25.67
C ILE A 397 37.20 19.45 26.71
N PHE A 398 35.99 19.91 26.39
CA PHE A 398 35.19 20.70 27.33
C PHE A 398 34.49 19.86 28.41
N ILE A 399 34.24 18.56 28.15
CA ILE A 399 33.56 17.67 29.10
C ILE A 399 34.53 17.11 30.16
N VAL A 400 35.84 17.05 29.88
CA VAL A 400 36.83 16.50 30.83
C VAL A 400 37.25 17.51 31.91
N PHE A 401 37.07 18.83 31.71
CA PHE A 401 37.49 19.85 32.68
C PHE A 401 36.42 20.26 33.71
N VAL A 402 35.19 19.70 33.65
CA VAL A 402 34.11 20.02 34.60
C VAL A 402 33.91 18.91 35.65
N SER A 403 34.85 17.97 35.80
CA SER A 403 34.74 16.88 36.79
C SER A 403 36.04 16.50 37.50
N LEU A 404 36.95 17.46 37.73
CA LEU A 404 38.08 17.31 38.65
C LEU A 404 38.18 18.50 39.62
#